data_AF-A0A848TP90-F1
#
_entry.id   AF-A0A848TP90-F1
#
_cell.length_a   1.000
_cell.length_b   1.000
_cell.length_c   1.000
_cell.angle_alpha   90.00
_cell.angle_beta   90.00
_cell.angle_gamma   90.00
#
_symmetry.space_group_name_H-M   'P 1'
#
loop_
_entity.id
_entity.type
_entity.pdbx_description
1 polymer ?
#
loop_
_entity_poly.entity_id
_entity_poly.type
_entity_poly.pdbx_seq_one_letter_code
_entity_poly.pdbx_strand_id
1 'polypeptide(L)' 'MAFTSDWHQAVIEEFADALAENREPSITGRAALKVHHLIDAIEKAGASGERVKLKEFYDAV' A
#
# COMPACT_ATOMS: atom_id res chain seq x y z
N MET A 1 7.08 18.04 4.11
CA MET A 1 6.93 16.57 3.98
C MET A 1 7.86 16.08 2.90
N ALA A 2 8.27 14.80 2.91
CA ALA A 2 9.17 14.24 1.90
C ALA A 2 8.55 14.11 0.49
N PHE A 3 7.24 14.39 0.36
CA PHE A 3 6.47 14.31 -0.88
C PHE A 3 5.78 15.65 -1.18
N THR A 4 5.73 16.05 -2.46
CA THR A 4 5.14 17.33 -2.91
C THR A 4 3.61 17.29 -2.90
N SER A 5 2.95 18.45 -2.83
CA SER A 5 1.48 18.54 -2.92
C SER A 5 0.95 17.90 -4.21
N ASP A 6 1.64 18.14 -5.33
CA ASP A 6 1.27 17.64 -6.66
C ASP A 6 1.18 16.11 -6.70
N TRP A 7 2.05 15.41 -5.96
CA TRP A 7 1.99 13.94 -5.90
C TRP A 7 0.77 13.44 -5.13
N HIS A 8 0.37 14.14 -4.07
CA HIS A 8 -0.85 13.79 -3.33
C HIS A 8 -2.08 14.06 -4.21
N GLN A 9 -2.09 15.17 -4.93
CA GLN A 9 -3.18 15.51 -5.86
C GLN A 9 -3.33 14.44 -6.95
N ALA A 10 -2.22 14.03 -7.59
CA ALA A 10 -2.25 13.04 -8.67
C ALA A 10 -2.85 11.69 -8.24
N VAL A 11 -2.59 11.24 -7.00
CA VAL A 11 -3.18 9.99 -6.48
C VAL A 11 -4.70 10.12 -6.28
N ILE A 12 -5.17 11.28 -5.84
CA ILE A 12 -6.60 11.54 -5.64
C ILE A 12 -7.33 11.60 -6.99
N GLU A 13 -6.73 12.28 -7.97
CA GLU A 13 -7.27 12.37 -9.33
C GLU A 13 -7.37 10.97 -9.98
N GLU A 14 -6.33 10.14 -9.89
CA GLU A 14 -6.38 8.77 -10.43
C GLU A 14 -7.50 7.93 -9.84
N PHE A 15 -7.71 8.04 -8.53
CA PHE A 15 -8.78 7.34 -7.83
C PHE A 15 -10.17 7.86 -8.26
N ALA A 16 -10.32 9.17 -8.42
CA ALA A 16 -11.56 9.77 -8.90
C ALA A 16 -11.90 9.34 -10.34
N ASP A 17 -10.89 9.28 -11.22
CA ASP A 17 -11.05 8.80 -12.59
C ASP A 17 -11.44 7.33 -12.62
N ALA A 18 -10.83 6.49 -11.76
CA ALA A 18 -11.17 5.08 -11.65
C ALA A 18 -12.65 4.86 -11.30
N LEU A 19 -13.19 5.69 -10.39
CA LEU A 19 -14.59 5.68 -10.03
C LEU A 19 -15.49 6.11 -11.20
N ALA A 20 -15.13 7.18 -11.91
CA ALA A 20 -15.90 7.69 -13.04
C ALA A 20 -15.96 6.69 -14.21
N GLU A 21 -14.86 5.98 -14.46
CA GLU A 21 -14.73 4.99 -15.53
C GLU A 21 -15.20 3.59 -15.12
N ASN A 22 -15.61 3.39 -13.87
CA ASN A 22 -15.99 2.10 -13.30
C ASN A 22 -14.93 1.00 -13.54
N ARG A 23 -13.66 1.35 -13.26
CA ARG A 23 -12.50 0.44 -13.29
C ARG A 23 -11.87 0.36 -11.90
N GLU A 24 -10.98 -0.61 -11.73
CA GLU A 24 -10.14 -0.61 -10.53
C GLU A 24 -9.16 0.57 -10.57
N PRO A 25 -8.86 1.18 -9.40
CA PRO A 25 -7.79 2.17 -9.30
C PRO A 25 -6.43 1.49 -9.49
N SER A 26 -5.42 2.30 -9.80
CA SER A 26 -4.05 1.81 -10.03
C SER A 26 -3.50 1.05 -8.82
N ILE A 27 -3.96 1.39 -7.60
CA ILE A 27 -3.65 0.67 -6.36
C ILE A 27 -4.95 0.36 -5.62
N THR A 28 -5.34 -0.91 -5.59
CA THR A 28 -6.49 -1.36 -4.80
C THR A 28 -6.21 -1.31 -3.30
N GLY A 29 -7.27 -1.29 -2.49
CA GLY A 29 -7.12 -1.38 -1.02
C GLY A 29 -6.39 -2.63 -0.58
N ARG A 30 -6.56 -3.77 -1.28
CA ARG A 30 -5.84 -5.02 -0.98
C ARG A 30 -4.35 -4.90 -1.32
N ALA A 31 -4.00 -4.25 -2.43
CA ALA A 31 -2.61 -3.97 -2.78
C ALA A 31 -1.95 -3.01 -1.76
N ALA A 32 -2.68 -1.99 -1.29
CA ALA A 32 -2.17 -1.04 -0.29
C ALA A 32 -1.81 -1.71 1.06
N LEU A 33 -2.46 -2.83 1.42
CA LEU A 33 -2.12 -3.57 2.65
C LEU A 33 -0.71 -4.20 2.62
N LYS A 34 -0.10 -4.37 1.44
CA LYS A 34 1.23 -5.00 1.33
C LYS A 34 2.30 -4.21 2.09
N VAL A 35 2.25 -2.88 2.07
CA VAL A 35 3.20 -2.03 2.81
C VAL A 35 2.98 -2.12 4.32
N HIS A 36 1.73 -2.25 4.78
CA HIS A 36 1.44 -2.40 6.20
C HIS A 36 1.99 -3.71 6.76
N HIS A 37 1.94 -4.79 5.99
CA HIS A 37 2.58 -6.06 6.38
C HIS A 37 4.10 -5.97 6.44
N LEU A 38 4.72 -5.18 5.56
CA LEU A 38 6.15 -4.91 5.62
C LEU A 38 6.51 -4.09 6.87
N ILE A 39 5.75 -3.04 7.17
CA ILE A 39 5.97 -2.20 8.36
C ILE A 39 5.88 -3.06 9.64
N ASP A 40 4.83 -3.88 9.78
CA ASP A 40 4.66 -4.80 10.91
C ASP A 40 5.86 -5.77 11.05
N ALA A 41 6.39 -6.30 9.94
CA ALA A 41 7.56 -7.17 9.99
C ALA A 41 8.84 -6.41 10.37
N ILE A 42 9.02 -5.17 9.93
CA ILE A 42 10.15 -4.32 10.33
C ILE A 42 10.10 -4.02 11.82
N GLU A 43 8.92 -3.69 12.36
CA GLU A 43 8.74 -3.44 13.80
C GLU A 43 9.11 -4.69 14.61
N LYS A 44 8.62 -5.87 14.20
CA LYS A 44 8.95 -7.15 14.86
C LYS A 44 10.44 -7.49 14.78
N ALA A 45 11.06 -7.31 13.61
CA ALA A 45 12.48 -7.57 13.43
C ALA A 45 13.35 -6.62 14.27
N GLY A 46 12.95 -5.35 14.38
CA GLY A 46 13.62 -4.38 15.25
C GLY A 46 13.53 -4.75 16.73
N ALA A 47 12.38 -5.28 17.17
CA ALA A 47 12.18 -5.71 18.55
C ALA A 47 12.91 -7.01 18.91
N SER A 48 12.98 -7.99 17.99
CA SER A 48 13.60 -9.29 18.25
C SER A 48 15.10 -9.33 17.92
N GLY A 49 15.59 -8.47 17.04
CA GLY A 49 16.93 -8.59 16.46
C GLY A 49 17.07 -9.75 15.46
N GLU A 50 15.97 -10.39 15.09
CA GLU A 50 15.94 -11.55 14.20
C GLU A 50 15.28 -11.23 12.86
N ARG A 51 15.51 -12.09 11.86
CA ARG A 51 14.81 -12.00 10.57
C ARG A 51 13.35 -12.45 10.74
N VAL A 52 12.42 -11.62 10.29
CA VAL A 52 10.97 -11.92 10.32
C VAL A 52 10.47 -12.19 8.90
N LYS A 53 9.76 -13.30 8.70
CA LYS A 53 9.11 -13.63 7.42
C LYS A 53 7.89 -12.71 7.22
N LEU A 54 7.74 -12.17 6.01
CA LEU A 54 6.54 -11.41 5.64
C LEU A 54 5.31 -12.31 5.63
N LYS A 55 4.17 -11.76 6.07
CA LYS A 55 2.87 -12.44 5.97
C LYS A 55 2.52 -12.66 4.50
N GLU A 56 2.07 -13.87 4.17
CA GLU A 56 1.67 -14.21 2.80
C GLU A 56 0.41 -13.45 2.37
N PHE A 57 0.38 -13.07 1.09
CA PHE A 57 -0.77 -12.44 0.47
C PHE A 57 -1.67 -13.51 -0.12
N TYR A 58 -2.96 -13.46 0.22
CA TYR A 58 -3.97 -14.09 -0.61
C TYR A 58 -4.35 -13.07 -1.68
N ASP A 59 -3.84 -13.25 -2.89
CA ASP A 59 -4.35 -12.55 -4.07
C ASP A 59 -5.74 -13.13 -4.33
N ALA A 60 -6.78 -12.38 -3.92
CA ALA A 60 -8.12 -12.67 -4.37
C ALA A 60 -8.17 -12.30 -5.85
N VAL A 61 -8.37 -13.33 -6.69
CA VAL A 61 -8.64 -13.24 -8.12
C VAL A 61 -9.72 -12.21 -8.41
#